data_AF-A0ABD5XLT5-F1
#
_entry.id   AF-A0ABD5XLT5-F1
#
_cell.length_a   1.000
_cell.length_b   1.000
_cell.length_c   1.000
_cell.angle_alpha   90.00
_cell.angle_beta   90.00
_cell.angle_gamma   90.00
#
_symmetry.space_group_name_H-M   'P 1'
#
loop_
_entity.id
_entity.type
_entity.pdbx_description
1 polymer ?
#
loop_
_entity_poly.entity_id
_entity_poly.type
_entity_poly.pdbx_seq_one_letter_code
_entity_poly.pdbx_strand_id
1 'polypeptide(L)'
;MTTDRTDGAGSVPGRYWRALGVYLFVTVLGVVAIPVVGDRLPSVLTGSLTVIVLFLLVVASVGALYALVRDSVALGRANARWEPVWWVYLGASLAVPAAVAYGTKAFAGVNAGIVAGVPTLVATVFAACAGYLYRRHDRLGVP
;
A
#
# COMPACT_ATOMS: atom_id res chain seq x y z
N MET A 1 36.68 28.81 16.23
CA MET A 1 35.28 28.60 16.64
C MET A 1 34.58 27.95 15.46
N THR A 2 34.69 26.62 15.43
CA THR A 2 34.33 25.77 14.30
C THR A 2 32.83 25.50 14.34
N THR A 3 32.14 25.85 13.27
CA THR A 3 30.74 25.54 13.02
C THR A 3 30.55 24.02 12.95
N ASP A 4 30.06 23.43 14.04
CA ASP A 4 29.60 22.05 14.07
C ASP A 4 28.21 21.98 13.41
N ARG A 5 28.22 21.94 12.08
CA ARG A 5 27.01 21.73 11.26
C ARG A 5 26.89 20.24 10.98
N THR A 6 26.43 19.49 11.97
CA THR A 6 26.00 18.09 11.82
C THR A 6 24.54 17.95 11.35
N ASP A 7 23.93 19.03 10.84
CA ASP A 7 22.61 19.00 10.18
C ASP A 7 22.61 18.31 8.79
N GLY A 8 23.72 17.67 8.41
CA GLY A 8 23.93 17.04 7.10
C GLY A 8 23.39 15.61 6.98
N ALA A 9 22.92 14.97 8.05
CA ALA A 9 22.17 13.73 7.96
C ALA A 9 20.70 14.07 7.67
N GLY A 10 20.43 14.43 6.40
CA GLY A 10 19.15 14.92 5.91
C GLY A 10 17.96 14.16 6.47
N SER A 11 17.11 14.87 7.21
CA SER A 11 15.87 14.36 7.80
C SER A 11 15.06 13.60 6.75
N VAL A 12 15.10 12.27 6.79
CA VAL A 12 14.16 11.44 6.06
C VAL A 12 12.78 11.88 6.54
N PRO A 13 11.86 12.33 5.66
CA PRO A 13 10.61 12.89 6.10
C PRO A 13 9.80 11.80 6.81
N GLY A 14 9.84 11.79 8.15
CA GLY A 14 9.24 10.76 9.00
C GLY A 14 7.71 10.64 8.89
N ARG A 15 7.09 11.35 7.95
CA ARG A 15 5.65 11.36 7.69
C ARG A 15 5.23 10.26 6.71
N TYR A 16 6.07 9.92 5.72
CA TYR A 16 5.66 8.98 4.67
C TYR A 16 5.65 7.52 5.14
N TRP A 17 6.65 7.09 5.92
CA TRP A 17 6.62 5.75 6.51
C TRP A 17 5.44 5.53 7.47
N ARG A 18 5.04 6.57 8.22
CA ARG A 18 3.84 6.52 9.07
C ARG A 18 2.58 6.33 8.24
N ALA A 19 2.47 7.02 7.10
CA ALA A 19 1.34 6.83 6.18
C ALA A 19 1.26 5.38 5.66
N LEU A 20 2.42 4.75 5.35
CA LEU A 20 2.48 3.34 4.98
C LEU A 20 2.04 2.43 6.12
N GLY A 21 2.53 2.66 7.34
CA GLY A 21 2.13 1.90 8.53
C GLY A 21 0.64 2.02 8.84
N VAL A 22 0.07 3.23 8.77
CA VAL A 22 -1.37 3.48 8.94
C VAL A 22 -2.17 2.74 7.86
N TYR A 23 -1.72 2.76 6.60
CA TYR A 23 -2.38 2.03 5.53
C TYR A 23 -2.40 0.52 5.79
N LEU A 24 -1.28 -0.09 6.24
CA LEU A 24 -1.24 -1.50 6.60
C LEU A 24 -2.23 -1.82 7.72
N PHE A 25 -2.25 -1.00 8.78
CA PHE A 25 -3.17 -1.17 9.90
C PHE A 25 -4.63 -1.07 9.46
N VAL A 26 -4.99 -0.02 8.71
CA VAL A 26 -6.35 0.19 8.20
C VAL A 26 -6.78 -0.93 7.26
N THR A 27 -5.88 -1.43 6.42
CA THR A 27 -6.17 -2.56 5.52
C THR A 27 -6.50 -3.83 6.29
N VAL A 28 -5.69 -4.19 7.29
CA VAL A 28 -5.96 -5.36 8.14
C VAL A 28 -7.28 -5.17 8.89
N LEU A 29 -7.49 -4.01 9.50
CA LEU A 29 -8.71 -3.69 10.24
C LEU A 29 -9.94 -3.80 9.33
N GLY A 30 -9.88 -3.23 8.13
CA GLY A 30 -10.98 -3.27 7.16
C GLY A 30 -11.31 -4.70 6.71
N VAL A 31 -10.29 -5.50 6.38
CA VAL A 31 -10.48 -6.90 5.95
C VAL A 31 -11.06 -7.77 7.06
N VAL A 32 -10.65 -7.58 8.31
CA VAL A 32 -11.16 -8.34 9.46
C VAL A 32 -12.54 -7.85 9.91
N ALA A 33 -12.83 -6.56 9.82
CA ALA A 33 -14.10 -6.00 10.27
C ALA A 33 -15.29 -6.45 9.39
N ILE A 34 -15.08 -6.59 8.07
CA ILE A 34 -16.15 -6.97 7.14
C ILE A 34 -16.83 -8.30 7.52
N PRO A 35 -16.12 -9.44 7.72
CA PRO A 35 -16.77 -10.68 8.13
C PRO A 35 -17.38 -10.60 9.53
N VAL A 36 -16.69 -9.98 10.49
CA VAL A 36 -17.16 -9.88 11.89
C VAL A 36 -18.47 -9.10 12.02
N VAL A 37 -18.63 -8.03 11.24
CA VAL A 37 -19.84 -7.21 11.23
C VAL A 37 -20.89 -7.80 10.28
N GLY A 38 -20.45 -8.43 9.19
CA GLY A 38 -21.32 -9.01 8.16
C GLY A 38 -22.26 -10.09 8.69
N ASP A 39 -21.82 -10.89 9.66
CA ASP A 39 -22.65 -11.92 10.30
C ASP A 39 -23.82 -11.35 11.13
N ARG A 40 -23.77 -10.05 11.43
CA ARG A 40 -24.76 -9.35 12.28
C ARG A 40 -25.71 -8.45 11.51
N LEU A 41 -25.50 -8.27 10.19
CA LEU A 41 -26.24 -7.33 9.37
C LEU A 41 -27.00 -8.02 8.23
N PRO A 42 -28.13 -7.44 7.75
CA PRO A 42 -28.76 -7.85 6.51
C PRO A 42 -27.80 -7.82 5.33
N SER A 43 -27.92 -8.79 4.43
CA SER A 43 -27.02 -8.97 3.26
C SER A 43 -26.86 -7.72 2.39
N VAL A 44 -27.94 -6.95 2.21
CA VAL A 44 -27.92 -5.69 1.45
C VAL A 44 -27.01 -4.65 2.12
N LEU A 45 -27.11 -4.50 3.45
CA LEU A 45 -26.28 -3.56 4.22
C LEU A 45 -24.81 -4.02 4.25
N THR A 46 -24.56 -5.32 4.40
CA THR A 46 -23.21 -5.90 4.32
C THR A 46 -22.59 -5.65 2.95
N GLY A 47 -23.36 -5.80 1.88
CA GLY A 47 -22.93 -5.49 0.52
C GLY A 47 -22.54 -4.02 0.35
N SER A 48 -23.39 -3.09 0.77
CA SER A 48 -23.11 -1.65 0.70
C SER A 48 -21.87 -1.26 1.51
N LEU A 49 -21.74 -1.77 2.74
CA LEU A 49 -20.59 -1.50 3.61
C LEU A 49 -19.29 -2.03 2.98
N THR A 50 -19.34 -3.24 2.41
CA THR A 50 -18.19 -3.83 1.70
C THR A 50 -17.72 -2.95 0.55
N VAL A 51 -18.65 -2.43 -0.27
CA VAL A 51 -18.31 -1.53 -1.38
C VAL A 51 -17.67 -0.24 -0.87
N ILE A 52 -18.22 0.37 0.19
CA ILE A 52 -17.67 1.60 0.79
C ILE A 52 -16.27 1.35 1.32
N VAL A 53 -16.06 0.28 2.09
CA VAL A 53 -14.74 -0.06 2.66
C VAL A 53 -13.73 -0.32 1.54
N LEU A 54 -14.09 -1.11 0.53
CA LEU A 54 -13.22 -1.36 -0.62
C LEU A 54 -12.87 -0.07 -1.36
N PHE A 55 -13.84 0.81 -1.59
CA PHE A 55 -13.60 2.11 -2.22
C PHE A 55 -12.59 2.95 -1.42
N LEU A 56 -12.77 3.06 -0.10
CA LEU A 56 -11.84 3.78 0.77
C LEU A 56 -10.44 3.15 0.76
N LEU A 57 -10.35 1.81 0.74
CA LEU A 57 -9.07 1.10 0.63
C LEU A 57 -8.39 1.34 -0.71
N VAL A 58 -9.12 1.43 -1.82
CA VAL A 58 -8.55 1.79 -3.12
C VAL A 58 -7.97 3.20 -3.09
N VAL A 59 -8.71 4.19 -2.56
CA VAL A 59 -8.21 5.56 -2.41
C VAL A 59 -6.96 5.59 -1.51
N ALA A 60 -6.99 4.87 -0.39
CA ALA A 60 -5.85 4.76 0.51
C ALA A 60 -4.64 4.08 -0.14
N SER A 61 -4.87 3.11 -1.03
CA SER A 61 -3.83 2.39 -1.78
C SER A 61 -3.07 3.34 -2.73
N VAL A 62 -3.78 4.25 -3.41
CA VAL A 62 -3.15 5.27 -4.24
C VAL A 62 -2.28 6.21 -3.39
N GLY A 63 -2.81 6.64 -2.24
CA GLY A 63 -2.05 7.45 -1.27
C GLY A 63 -0.81 6.74 -0.74
N ALA A 64 -0.91 5.43 -0.45
CA ALA A 64 0.19 4.61 0.02
C ALA A 64 1.28 4.43 -1.05
N LEU A 65 0.90 4.16 -2.31
CA LEU A 65 1.85 4.08 -3.42
C LEU A 65 2.58 5.41 -3.63
N TYR A 66 1.86 6.53 -3.56
CA TYR A 66 2.49 7.86 -3.66
C TYR A 66 3.48 8.10 -2.51
N ALA A 67 3.09 7.77 -1.27
CA ALA A 67 3.96 7.89 -0.10
C ALA A 67 5.21 7.00 -0.23
N LEU A 68 5.06 5.76 -0.72
CA LEU A 68 6.14 4.82 -0.96
C LEU A 68 7.16 5.37 -1.95
N VAL A 69 6.68 5.88 -3.10
CA VAL A 69 7.57 6.46 -4.11
C VAL A 69 8.32 7.67 -3.54
N ARG A 70 7.62 8.59 -2.86
CA ARG A 70 8.23 9.77 -2.25
C ARG A 70 9.28 9.41 -1.20
N ASP A 71 8.98 8.47 -0.31
CA ASP A 71 9.90 8.00 0.73
C ASP A 71 11.13 7.32 0.10
N SER A 72 10.93 6.46 -0.90
CA SER A 72 12.00 5.72 -1.56
C SER A 72 12.99 6.64 -2.29
N VAL A 73 12.49 7.71 -2.93
CA VAL A 73 13.30 8.70 -3.63
C VAL A 73 14.05 9.59 -2.63
N ALA A 74 13.38 9.98 -1.54
CA ALA A 74 14.04 10.75 -0.48
C ALA A 74 15.18 9.95 0.16
N LEU A 75 14.96 8.66 0.46
CA LEU A 75 15.97 7.77 1.01
C LEU A 75 17.13 7.50 0.05
N GLY A 76 16.85 7.31 -1.25
CA GLY A 76 17.90 7.08 -2.25
C GLY A 76 18.83 8.28 -2.44
N ARG A 77 18.33 9.50 -2.21
CA ARG A 77 19.15 10.71 -2.21
C ARG A 77 19.98 10.87 -0.93
N ALA A 78 19.45 10.41 0.21
CA ALA A 78 20.08 10.57 1.51
C ALA A 78 21.07 9.45 1.86
N ASN A 79 20.90 8.24 1.30
CA ASN A 79 21.67 7.06 1.68
C ASN A 79 22.20 6.31 0.47
N ALA A 80 23.52 6.31 0.28
CA ALA A 80 24.18 5.59 -0.82
C ALA A 80 23.97 4.05 -0.77
N ARG A 81 23.61 3.50 0.39
CA ARG A 81 23.30 2.07 0.58
C ARG A 81 21.88 1.69 0.15
N TRP A 82 21.02 2.68 -0.13
CA TRP A 82 19.64 2.45 -0.54
C TRP A 82 19.53 2.45 -2.05
N GLU A 83 19.37 1.27 -2.65
CA GLU A 83 19.03 1.13 -4.06
C GLU A 83 17.51 1.22 -4.26
N PRO A 84 16.99 2.29 -4.88
CA PRO A 84 15.55 2.51 -5.01
C PRO A 84 14.97 1.58 -6.09
N VAL A 85 14.27 0.52 -5.65
CA VAL A 85 13.51 -0.38 -6.54
C VAL A 85 12.02 -0.08 -6.50
N TRP A 86 11.64 1.19 -6.39
CA TRP A 86 10.24 1.59 -6.25
C TRP A 86 9.39 1.27 -7.47
N TRP A 87 10.01 1.25 -8.65
CA TRP A 87 9.39 0.88 -9.93
C TRP A 87 8.85 -0.54 -9.91
N VAL A 88 9.52 -1.47 -9.21
CA VAL A 88 9.04 -2.86 -9.09
C VAL A 88 7.82 -2.92 -8.19
N TYR A 89 7.80 -2.19 -7.07
CA TYR A 89 6.63 -2.13 -6.20
C TYR A 89 5.42 -1.52 -6.91
N LEU A 90 5.61 -0.40 -7.61
CA LEU A 90 4.55 0.27 -8.33
C LEU A 90 4.08 -0.57 -9.54
N GLY A 91 5.02 -1.13 -10.30
CA GLY A 91 4.76 -1.99 -11.44
C GLY A 91 3.98 -3.25 -11.03
N ALA A 92 4.43 -3.97 -10.00
CA ALA A 92 3.74 -5.16 -9.51
C ALA A 92 2.34 -4.83 -8.96
N SER A 93 2.21 -3.72 -8.22
CA SER A 93 0.93 -3.28 -7.64
C SER A 93 -0.10 -2.86 -8.69
N LEU A 94 0.30 -2.58 -9.93
CA LEU A 94 -0.62 -2.22 -11.02
C LEU A 94 -0.78 -3.36 -12.03
N ALA A 95 0.31 -4.05 -12.37
CA ALA A 95 0.30 -5.13 -13.35
C ALA A 95 -0.46 -6.37 -12.85
N VAL A 96 -0.26 -6.77 -11.59
CA VAL A 96 -0.92 -7.97 -11.04
C VAL A 96 -2.45 -7.78 -10.97
N PRO A 97 -3.00 -6.69 -10.41
CA PRO A 97 -4.44 -6.48 -10.39
C PRO A 97 -5.03 -6.32 -11.79
N ALA A 98 -4.32 -5.65 -12.71
CA ALA A 98 -4.77 -5.53 -14.10
C ALA A 98 -4.82 -6.88 -14.80
N ALA A 99 -3.80 -7.73 -14.62
CA ALA A 99 -3.77 -9.08 -15.17
C ALA A 99 -4.89 -9.95 -14.59
N VAL A 100 -5.12 -9.88 -13.27
CA VAL A 100 -6.22 -10.59 -12.62
C VAL A 100 -7.56 -10.10 -13.15
N ALA A 101 -7.81 -8.79 -13.17
CA ALA A 101 -9.07 -8.21 -13.62
C ALA A 101 -9.36 -8.53 -15.10
N TYR A 102 -8.33 -8.47 -15.96
CA TYR A 102 -8.46 -8.82 -17.37
C TYR A 102 -8.74 -10.32 -17.55
N GLY A 103 -7.99 -11.17 -16.84
CA GLY A 103 -8.17 -12.62 -16.87
C GLY A 103 -9.58 -13.01 -16.42
N THR A 104 -10.02 -12.60 -15.23
CA THR A 104 -11.37 -12.93 -14.75
C THR A 104 -12.47 -12.30 -15.60
N LYS A 105 -12.26 -11.09 -16.16
CA LYS A 105 -13.20 -10.52 -17.13
C LYS A 105 -13.35 -11.41 -18.36
N ALA A 106 -12.26 -11.97 -18.88
CA ALA A 106 -12.29 -12.79 -20.08
C ALA A 106 -13.04 -14.12 -19.88
N PHE A 107 -13.02 -14.69 -18.68
CA PHE A 107 -13.64 -16.00 -18.40
C PHE A 107 -14.99 -15.94 -17.68
N ALA A 108 -15.22 -14.93 -16.84
CA ALA A 108 -16.37 -14.84 -15.93
C ALA A 108 -17.16 -13.53 -16.07
N GLY A 109 -16.80 -12.68 -17.04
CA GLY A 109 -17.49 -11.43 -17.33
C GLY A 109 -17.04 -10.24 -16.49
N VAL A 110 -17.55 -9.05 -16.84
CA VAL A 110 -17.06 -7.75 -16.31
C VAL A 110 -17.20 -7.66 -14.79
N ASN A 111 -18.32 -8.11 -14.23
CA ASN A 111 -18.57 -8.03 -12.78
C ASN A 111 -17.57 -8.88 -12.00
N ALA A 112 -17.28 -10.10 -12.46
CA ALA A 112 -16.27 -10.95 -11.85
C ALA A 112 -14.86 -10.35 -11.96
N GLY A 113 -14.57 -9.69 -13.08
CA GLY A 113 -13.35 -8.90 -13.28
C GLY A 113 -13.13 -7.84 -12.20
N ILE A 114 -14.17 -7.05 -11.92
CA ILE A 114 -14.11 -5.99 -10.89
C ILE A 114 -13.96 -6.59 -9.49
N VAL A 115 -14.78 -7.61 -9.18
CA VAL A 115 -14.79 -8.27 -7.86
C VAL A 115 -13.46 -8.94 -7.56
N ALA A 116 -12.76 -9.48 -8.56
CA ALA A 116 -11.42 -10.06 -8.37
C ALA A 116 -10.30 -9.01 -8.40
N GLY A 117 -10.41 -8.01 -9.27
CA GLY A 117 -9.36 -7.00 -9.49
C GLY A 117 -9.16 -6.06 -8.30
N VAL A 118 -10.26 -5.57 -7.70
CA VAL A 118 -10.19 -4.58 -6.61
C VAL A 118 -9.52 -5.15 -5.35
N PRO A 119 -9.88 -6.33 -4.83
CA PRO A 119 -9.17 -6.95 -3.71
C PRO A 119 -7.72 -7.27 -4.04
N THR A 120 -7.43 -7.67 -5.28
CA THR A 120 -6.04 -7.93 -5.73
C THR A 120 -5.20 -6.66 -5.69
N LEU A 121 -5.76 -5.51 -6.07
CA LEU A 121 -5.09 -4.21 -5.93
C LEU A 121 -4.73 -3.94 -4.48
N VAL A 122 -5.70 -4.04 -3.56
CA VAL A 122 -5.45 -3.81 -2.13
C VAL A 122 -4.39 -4.78 -1.60
N ALA A 123 -4.46 -6.06 -1.95
CA ALA A 123 -3.51 -7.07 -1.50
C ALA A 123 -2.08 -6.84 -2.02
N THR A 124 -1.94 -6.47 -3.29
CA THR A 124 -0.62 -6.20 -3.90
C THR A 124 0.01 -4.92 -3.35
N VAL A 125 -0.78 -3.86 -3.13
CA VAL A 125 -0.30 -2.62 -2.50
C VAL A 125 0.07 -2.85 -1.04
N PHE A 126 -0.70 -3.66 -0.31
CA PHE A 126 -0.33 -4.11 1.04
C PHE A 126 1.02 -4.83 1.04
N ALA A 127 1.20 -5.81 0.15
CA ALA A 127 2.46 -6.55 0.03
C ALA A 127 3.65 -5.64 -0.34
N ALA A 128 3.42 -4.68 -1.24
CA ALA A 128 4.42 -3.68 -1.61
C ALA A 128 4.83 -2.80 -0.43
N CYS A 129 3.86 -2.31 0.35
CA CYS A 129 4.12 -1.49 1.54
C CYS A 129 4.85 -2.29 2.62
N ALA A 130 4.41 -3.52 2.91
CA ALA A 130 5.03 -4.39 3.88
C ALA A 130 6.47 -4.77 3.49
N GLY A 131 6.68 -5.19 2.23
CA GLY A 131 8.00 -5.51 1.71
C GLY A 131 8.95 -4.32 1.67
N TYR A 132 8.42 -3.12 1.36
CA TYR A 132 9.18 -1.88 1.42
C TYR A 132 9.65 -1.55 2.85
N LEU A 133 8.73 -1.56 3.82
CA LEU A 133 9.06 -1.30 5.23
C LEU A 133 10.04 -2.34 5.79
N TYR A 134 9.87 -3.62 5.43
CA TYR A 134 10.82 -4.67 5.81
C TYR A 134 12.24 -4.39 5.29
N ARG A 135 12.40 -4.07 3.99
CA ARG A 135 13.73 -3.76 3.42
C ARG A 135 14.31 -2.48 4.01
N ARG A 136 13.46 -1.50 4.31
CA ARG A 136 13.87 -0.25 4.95
C ARG A 136 14.41 -0.51 6.36
N HIS A 137 13.74 -1.35 7.14
CA HIS A 137 14.21 -1.76 8.47
C HIS A 137 15.50 -2.59 8.38
N ASP A 138 15.55 -3.58 7.49
CA ASP A 138 16.71 -4.48 7.34
C ASP A 138 18.00 -3.75 6.89
N ARG A 139 17.90 -2.88 5.88
CA ARG A 139 19.10 -2.23 5.30
C ARG A 139 19.54 -0.96 6.02
N LEU A 140 18.60 -0.24 6.62
CA LEU A 140 18.85 1.09 7.20
C LEU A 140 18.67 1.13 8.72
N GLY A 141 18.16 0.05 9.35
CA GLY A 141 17.91 -0.01 10.79
C GLY A 141 16.86 0.99 11.29
N VAL A 142 16.07 1.57 10.38
CA VAL A 142 15.04 2.56 10.70
C VAL A 142 13.64 1.95 10.55
N PRO A 143 12.72 2.23 11.49
CA PRO A 143 11.33 1.81 11.39
C PRO A 143 10.66 2.49 10.21
#